data_AF-A0A919I3Q3-F1
#
_entry.id   AF-A0A919I3Q3-F1
#
_cell.length_a   1.000
_cell.length_b   1.000
_cell.length_c   1.000
_cell.angle_alpha   90.00
_cell.angle_beta   90.00
_cell.angle_gamma   90.00
#
_symmetry.space_group_name_H-M   'P 1'
#
loop_
_entity.id
_entity.type
_entity.pdbx_description
1 polymer ?
#
loop_
_entity_poly.entity_id
_entity_poly.type
_entity_poly.pdbx_seq_one_letter_code
_entity_poly.pdbx_strand_id
1 'polypeptide(L)'
;MKYVGAHVSASGGLANAAIRAAEIEATAFALFTKNQRQWRAAPLSDETIAEFKAACEKYHFGPGQILPHDSYLINLGHPVEEALEKSRDAFIDEMTRCQQLGLTLLNFHPGSHLQQIPEEECGAHRRIDQYRAGEDRRRYCGDRKHRWPGQQPRL
;
A
#
# COMPACT_ATOMS: atom_id res chain seq x y z
N MET A 1 -17.88 -1.01 -16.27
CA MET A 1 -18.59 -0.71 -15.00
C MET A 1 -17.74 0.26 -14.20
N LYS A 2 -18.33 1.17 -13.42
CA LYS A 2 -17.59 1.96 -12.42
C LYS A 2 -17.72 1.29 -11.06
N TYR A 3 -16.67 1.35 -10.23
CA TYR A 3 -16.71 0.89 -8.86
C TYR A 3 -16.70 2.08 -7.91
N VAL A 4 -17.67 2.13 -7.00
CA VAL A 4 -17.92 3.26 -6.09
C VAL A 4 -18.23 2.71 -4.70
N GLY A 5 -17.65 3.34 -3.69
CA GLY A 5 -17.97 3.09 -2.29
C GLY A 5 -17.11 3.96 -1.37
N ALA A 6 -16.83 3.47 -0.18
CA ALA A 6 -16.18 4.25 0.87
C ALA A 6 -15.00 3.51 1.50
N HIS A 7 -14.18 4.27 2.25
CA HIS A 7 -13.26 3.67 3.21
C HIS A 7 -14.07 3.27 4.46
N VAL A 8 -14.21 1.97 4.69
CA VAL A 8 -15.07 1.41 5.74
C VAL A 8 -14.24 0.88 6.90
N SER A 9 -14.85 0.81 8.08
CA SER A 9 -14.19 0.28 9.28
C SER A 9 -14.03 -1.24 9.18
N ALA A 10 -12.87 -1.74 9.61
CA ALA A 10 -12.60 -3.16 9.84
C ALA A 10 -12.66 -3.54 11.34
N SER A 11 -13.23 -2.67 12.19
CA SER A 11 -13.39 -2.95 13.62
C SER A 11 -14.21 -4.23 13.84
N GLY A 12 -13.74 -5.07 14.75
CA GLY A 12 -14.32 -6.39 15.03
C GLY A 12 -13.95 -7.50 14.03
N GLY A 13 -13.04 -7.24 13.08
CA GLY A 13 -12.56 -8.22 12.10
C GLY A 13 -12.59 -7.71 10.67
N LEU A 14 -11.66 -8.18 9.83
CA LEU A 14 -11.53 -7.73 8.43
C LEU A 14 -12.78 -8.01 7.60
N ALA A 15 -13.46 -9.14 7.82
CA ALA A 15 -14.70 -9.50 7.13
C ALA A 15 -15.81 -8.44 7.29
N ASN A 16 -15.82 -7.72 8.43
CA ASN A 16 -16.80 -6.66 8.66
C ASN A 16 -16.64 -5.48 7.70
N ALA A 17 -15.47 -5.28 7.08
CA ALA A 17 -15.30 -4.27 6.05
C ALA A 17 -16.17 -4.59 4.82
N ALA A 18 -16.14 -5.84 4.34
CA ALA A 18 -16.98 -6.27 3.21
C ALA A 18 -18.48 -6.21 3.55
N ILE A 19 -18.85 -6.61 4.78
CA ILE A 19 -20.23 -6.52 5.26
C ILE A 19 -20.71 -5.06 5.26
N ARG A 20 -19.96 -4.15 5.86
CA ARG A 20 -20.30 -2.72 5.93
C ARG A 20 -20.33 -2.05 4.56
N ALA A 21 -19.45 -2.47 3.64
CA ALA A 21 -19.49 -2.00 2.26
C ALA A 21 -20.78 -2.45 1.56
N ALA A 22 -21.22 -3.68 1.78
CA ALA A 22 -22.48 -4.18 1.23
C ALA A 22 -23.72 -3.48 1.83
N GLU A 23 -23.71 -3.15 3.13
CA GLU A 23 -24.79 -2.41 3.82
C GLU A 23 -25.05 -1.03 3.21
N ILE A 24 -24.02 -0.41 2.60
CA ILE A 24 -24.14 0.88 1.90
C ILE A 24 -24.26 0.72 0.37
N GLU A 25 -24.54 -0.49 -0.11
CA GLU A 25 -24.70 -0.83 -1.53
C GLU A 25 -23.44 -0.48 -2.37
N ALA A 26 -22.26 -0.54 -1.76
CA ALA A 26 -21.02 -0.24 -2.45
C ALA A 26 -20.66 -1.32 -3.49
N THR A 27 -19.96 -0.88 -4.53
CA THR A 27 -19.38 -1.74 -5.59
C THR A 27 -17.85 -1.78 -5.53
N ALA A 28 -17.25 -1.00 -4.62
CA ALA A 28 -15.85 -1.06 -4.18
C ALA A 28 -15.72 -0.58 -2.73
N PHE A 29 -14.64 -0.91 -2.04
CA PHE A 29 -14.35 -0.33 -0.73
C PHE A 29 -12.85 -0.22 -0.46
N ALA A 30 -12.51 0.62 0.52
CA ALA A 30 -11.17 0.70 1.10
C ALA A 30 -11.21 0.29 2.58
N LEU A 31 -10.07 -0.17 3.10
CA LEU A 31 -9.90 -0.55 4.50
C LEU A 31 -8.45 -0.43 4.94
N PHE A 32 -8.23 -0.37 6.25
CA PHE A 32 -6.92 -0.69 6.83
C PHE A 32 -6.84 -2.19 7.11
N THR A 33 -5.71 -2.83 6.79
CA THR A 33 -5.52 -4.28 7.04
C THR A 33 -5.08 -4.57 8.48
N LYS A 34 -4.63 -3.55 9.22
CA LYS A 34 -4.19 -3.59 10.62
C LYS A 34 -4.46 -2.25 11.31
N ASN A 35 -4.19 -2.18 12.62
CA ASN A 35 -4.27 -0.94 13.38
C ASN A 35 -3.20 0.06 12.89
N GLN A 36 -3.65 1.15 12.29
CA GLN A 36 -2.82 2.22 11.71
C GLN A 36 -2.03 3.03 12.75
N ARG A 37 -2.22 2.79 14.05
CA ARG A 37 -1.46 3.44 15.15
C ARG A 37 -0.30 2.60 15.65
N GLN A 38 -0.09 1.39 15.11
CA GLN A 38 0.91 0.44 15.56
C GLN A 38 1.87 0.09 14.43
N TRP A 39 3.15 -0.02 14.76
CA TRP A 39 4.20 -0.40 13.79
C TRP A 39 4.14 -1.88 13.41
N ARG A 40 3.87 -2.74 14.39
CA ARG A 40 3.75 -4.19 14.22
C ARG A 40 2.35 -4.61 14.59
N ALA A 41 1.76 -5.45 13.74
CA ALA A 41 0.51 -6.14 14.02
C ALA A 41 0.78 -7.62 14.25
N ALA A 42 -0.15 -8.30 14.92
CA ALA A 42 -0.15 -9.75 14.94
C ALA A 42 -0.28 -10.30 13.50
N PRO A 43 0.38 -11.43 13.19
CA PRO A 43 0.15 -12.14 11.94
C PRO A 43 -1.34 -12.42 11.73
N LEU A 44 -1.80 -12.39 10.47
CA LEU A 44 -3.14 -12.84 10.14
C LEU A 44 -3.27 -14.33 10.44
N SER A 45 -4.34 -14.72 11.12
CA SER A 45 -4.71 -16.14 11.25
C SER A 45 -5.36 -16.64 9.96
N ASP A 46 -5.24 -17.93 9.68
CA ASP A 46 -5.92 -18.57 8.55
C ASP A 46 -7.43 -18.38 8.61
N GLU A 47 -8.01 -18.39 9.82
CA GLU A 47 -9.42 -18.09 10.08
C GLU A 47 -9.78 -16.66 9.61
N THR A 48 -9.01 -15.65 10.02
CA THR A 48 -9.25 -14.25 9.61
C THR A 48 -9.18 -14.10 8.09
N ILE A 49 -8.22 -14.78 7.44
CA ILE A 49 -8.04 -14.75 5.99
C ILE A 49 -9.25 -15.41 5.30
N ALA A 50 -9.67 -16.58 5.79
CA ALA A 50 -10.81 -17.31 5.23
C ALA A 50 -12.12 -16.54 5.38
N GLU A 51 -12.38 -15.96 6.55
CA GLU A 51 -13.58 -15.14 6.81
C GLU A 51 -13.64 -13.92 5.90
N PHE A 52 -12.52 -13.21 5.73
CA PHE A 52 -12.47 -12.05 4.84
C PHE A 52 -12.77 -12.44 3.38
N LYS A 53 -12.14 -13.52 2.89
CA LYS A 53 -12.35 -14.01 1.53
C LYS A 53 -13.79 -14.47 1.30
N ALA A 54 -14.36 -15.21 2.25
CA ALA A 54 -15.75 -15.67 2.20
C ALA A 54 -16.74 -14.49 2.21
N ALA A 55 -16.48 -13.44 2.99
CA ALA A 55 -17.30 -12.24 2.98
C ALA A 55 -17.19 -11.50 1.63
N CYS A 56 -15.98 -11.36 1.07
CA CYS A 56 -15.80 -10.74 -0.24
C CYS A 56 -16.53 -11.50 -1.35
N GLU A 57 -16.47 -12.83 -1.35
CA GLU A 57 -17.19 -13.68 -2.31
C GLU A 57 -18.71 -13.53 -2.16
N LYS A 58 -19.22 -13.61 -0.92
CA LYS A 58 -20.65 -13.46 -0.61
C LYS A 58 -21.24 -12.13 -1.11
N TYR A 59 -20.48 -11.04 -1.02
CA TYR A 59 -20.92 -9.70 -1.42
C TYR A 59 -20.36 -9.25 -2.77
N HIS A 60 -19.78 -10.16 -3.55
CA HIS A 60 -19.31 -9.93 -4.92
C HIS A 60 -18.22 -8.84 -5.06
N PHE A 61 -17.31 -8.75 -4.09
CA PHE A 61 -16.12 -7.91 -4.17
C PHE A 61 -14.92 -8.73 -4.65
N GLY A 62 -14.52 -8.52 -5.90
CA GLY A 62 -13.27 -9.01 -6.45
C GLY A 62 -12.06 -8.15 -6.05
N PRO A 63 -10.83 -8.65 -6.27
CA PRO A 63 -9.60 -7.99 -5.81
C PRO A 63 -9.32 -6.62 -6.46
N GLY A 64 -9.91 -6.34 -7.62
CA GLY A 64 -9.82 -5.03 -8.29
C GLY A 64 -10.84 -4.00 -7.78
N GLN A 65 -11.71 -4.38 -6.85
CA GLN A 65 -12.74 -3.52 -6.24
C GLN A 65 -12.36 -3.10 -4.81
N ILE A 66 -11.21 -3.56 -4.32
CA ILE A 66 -10.77 -3.34 -2.94
C ILE A 66 -9.46 -2.59 -2.99
N LEU A 67 -9.41 -1.42 -2.34
CA LEU A 67 -8.23 -0.56 -2.28
C LEU A 67 -7.79 -0.35 -0.83
N PRO A 68 -7.01 -1.28 -0.25
CA PRO A 68 -6.44 -1.11 1.08
C PRO A 68 -5.63 0.18 1.18
N HIS A 69 -5.66 0.82 2.34
CA HIS A 69 -4.80 1.95 2.66
C HIS A 69 -3.75 1.51 3.69
N ASP A 70 -2.50 1.92 3.50
CA ASP A 70 -1.44 1.66 4.47
C ASP A 70 -1.54 2.57 5.71
N SER A 71 -0.75 2.26 6.73
CA SER A 71 -0.66 3.07 7.94
C SER A 71 -0.06 4.46 7.67
N TYR A 72 -0.70 5.51 8.21
CA TYR A 72 -0.18 6.88 8.17
C TYR A 72 1.15 7.08 8.93
N LEU A 73 1.61 6.09 9.69
CA LEU A 73 2.94 6.10 10.31
C LEU A 73 4.06 5.86 9.29
N ILE A 74 3.75 5.24 8.15
CA ILE A 74 4.73 4.92 7.12
C ILE A 74 5.14 6.21 6.42
N ASN A 75 6.45 6.47 6.39
CA ASN A 75 7.04 7.56 5.63
C ASN A 75 8.23 7.01 4.83
N LEU A 76 8.01 6.65 3.56
CA LEU A 76 9.06 6.14 2.68
C LEU A 76 10.00 7.25 2.15
N GLY A 77 9.71 8.51 2.48
CA GLY A 77 10.59 9.67 2.27
C GLY A 77 11.27 10.16 3.53
N HIS A 78 11.27 9.37 4.61
CA HIS A 78 11.81 9.80 5.90
C HIS A 78 13.31 10.13 5.81
N PRO A 79 13.75 11.32 6.27
CA PRO A 79 15.16 11.74 6.15
C PRO A 79 16.12 10.96 7.06
N VAL A 80 15.61 10.50 8.21
CA VAL A 80 16.35 9.69 9.19
C VAL A 80 16.28 8.21 8.83
N GLU A 81 17.45 7.57 8.67
CA GLU A 81 17.59 6.18 8.21
C GLU A 81 16.84 5.16 9.08
N GLU A 82 16.93 5.26 10.41
CA GLU A 82 16.23 4.34 11.31
C GLU A 82 14.71 4.35 11.11
N ALA A 83 14.12 5.54 10.96
CA ALA A 83 12.69 5.68 10.74
C ALA A 83 12.28 5.32 9.29
N LEU A 84 13.20 5.48 8.33
CA LEU A 84 13.03 5.00 6.96
C LEU A 84 12.97 3.47 6.91
N GLU A 85 13.92 2.79 7.57
CA GLU A 85 13.94 1.32 7.68
C GLU A 85 12.68 0.79 8.37
N LYS A 86 12.26 1.44 9.47
CA LYS A 86 11.01 1.09 10.14
C LYS A 86 9.78 1.23 9.23
N SER A 87 9.78 2.25 8.37
CA SER A 87 8.72 2.47 7.38
C SER A 87 8.76 1.41 6.28
N ARG A 88 9.94 1.01 5.81
CA ARG A 88 10.13 -0.07 4.83
C ARG A 88 9.63 -1.41 5.35
N ASP A 89 10.02 -1.79 6.57
CA ASP A 89 9.56 -3.01 7.23
C ASP A 89 8.03 -3.03 7.35
N ALA A 90 7.45 -1.93 7.82
CA ALA A 90 6.00 -1.81 7.97
C ALA A 90 5.26 -1.86 6.62
N PHE A 91 5.83 -1.30 5.56
CA PHE A 91 5.27 -1.33 4.21
C PHE A 91 5.33 -2.73 3.59
N ILE A 92 6.44 -3.47 3.79
CA ILE A 92 6.56 -4.86 3.36
C ILE A 92 5.54 -5.75 4.09
N ASP A 93 5.32 -5.53 5.38
CA ASP A 93 4.27 -6.21 6.14
C ASP A 93 2.87 -5.93 5.56
N GLU A 94 2.54 -4.66 5.25
CA GLU A 94 1.25 -4.31 4.60
C GLU A 94 1.07 -5.01 3.25
N MET A 95 2.10 -5.02 2.40
CA MET A 95 2.10 -5.73 1.11
C MET A 95 1.91 -7.24 1.29
N THR A 96 2.59 -7.84 2.26
CA THR A 96 2.47 -9.27 2.58
C THR A 96 1.05 -9.61 3.04
N ARG A 97 0.45 -8.77 3.88
CA ARG A 97 -0.95 -8.93 4.32
C ARG A 97 -1.93 -8.82 3.17
N CYS A 98 -1.72 -7.86 2.26
CA CYS A 98 -2.52 -7.74 1.05
C CYS A 98 -2.45 -9.03 0.22
N GLN A 99 -1.25 -9.59 0.03
CA GLN A 99 -1.07 -10.87 -0.67
C GLN A 99 -1.81 -12.02 0.01
N GLN A 100 -1.71 -12.16 1.34
CA GLN A 100 -2.41 -13.21 2.10
C GLN A 100 -3.93 -13.11 1.94
N LEU A 101 -4.47 -11.90 1.97
CA LEU A 101 -5.90 -11.59 1.79
C LEU A 101 -6.37 -11.74 0.33
N GLY A 102 -5.45 -11.94 -0.63
CA GLY A 102 -5.78 -12.05 -2.06
C GLY A 102 -6.03 -10.70 -2.74
N LEU A 103 -5.53 -9.61 -2.15
CA LEU A 103 -5.68 -8.25 -2.66
C LEU A 103 -4.57 -7.91 -3.64
N THR A 104 -4.88 -7.09 -4.65
CA THR A 104 -3.95 -6.76 -5.75
C THR A 104 -3.49 -5.30 -5.75
N LEU A 105 -4.01 -4.51 -4.83
CA LEU A 105 -3.76 -3.07 -4.71
C LEU A 105 -3.36 -2.75 -3.26
N LEU A 106 -2.56 -1.70 -3.10
CA LEU A 106 -2.29 -1.03 -1.83
C LEU A 106 -2.13 0.46 -2.13
N ASN A 107 -2.98 1.29 -1.53
CA ASN A 107 -2.85 2.74 -1.56
C ASN A 107 -1.95 3.19 -0.42
N PHE A 108 -1.01 4.07 -0.72
CA PHE A 108 -0.10 4.66 0.25
C PHE A 108 0.29 6.08 -0.12
N HIS A 109 0.72 6.86 0.87
CA HIS A 109 1.34 8.16 0.63
C HIS A 109 2.84 7.99 0.40
N PRO A 110 3.45 8.63 -0.61
CA PRO A 110 4.88 8.47 -0.90
C PRO A 110 5.80 8.82 0.27
N GLY A 111 5.42 9.78 1.11
CA GLY A 111 6.19 10.21 2.28
C GLY A 111 6.33 11.73 2.38
N SER A 112 7.19 12.18 3.29
CA SER A 112 7.51 13.58 3.56
C SER A 112 8.97 13.72 4.02
N HIS A 113 9.67 14.73 3.48
CA HIS A 113 11.05 15.07 3.85
C HIS A 113 11.18 15.80 5.18
N LEU A 114 10.06 16.16 5.81
CA LEU A 114 10.03 16.85 7.10
C LEU A 114 10.84 18.15 7.12
N GLN A 115 11.06 18.79 5.95
CA GLN A 115 11.91 19.97 5.78
C GLN A 115 13.38 19.75 6.22
N GLN A 116 13.85 18.51 6.31
CA GLN A 116 15.22 18.18 6.73
C GLN A 116 16.15 17.85 5.56
N ILE A 117 15.58 17.47 4.42
CA ILE A 117 16.30 17.22 3.16
C ILE A 117 15.59 17.96 2.00
N PRO A 118 16.29 18.24 0.88
CA PRO A 118 15.68 18.77 -0.33
C PRO A 118 14.54 17.87 -0.85
N GLU A 119 13.53 18.46 -1.49
CA GLU A 119 12.40 17.71 -2.05
C GLU A 119 12.84 16.69 -3.13
N GLU A 120 13.89 17.00 -3.87
CA GLU A 120 14.47 16.08 -4.86
C GLU A 120 15.05 14.79 -4.22
N GLU A 121 15.45 14.88 -2.95
CA GLU A 121 15.88 13.76 -2.11
C GLU A 121 14.70 13.12 -1.34
N CYS A 122 13.56 13.81 -1.31
CA CYS A 122 12.27 13.36 -0.78
C CYS A 122 11.55 12.47 -1.77
N GLY A 123 12.11 11.31 -2.10
CA GLY A 123 11.42 10.47 -3.06
C GLY A 123 11.98 9.08 -3.19
N ALA A 124 11.16 8.25 -3.84
CA ALA A 124 11.36 6.85 -4.22
C ALA A 124 12.69 6.52 -4.93
N HIS A 125 13.56 7.51 -5.19
CA HIS A 125 14.97 7.31 -5.53
C HIS A 125 15.76 6.64 -4.40
N ARG A 126 15.30 6.70 -3.14
CA ARG A 126 15.73 5.76 -2.09
C ARG A 126 15.05 4.41 -2.31
N ARG A 127 15.40 3.77 -3.43
CA ARG A 127 14.75 2.57 -3.98
C ARG A 127 14.43 1.53 -2.90
N ILE A 128 13.20 1.02 -2.91
CA ILE A 128 12.82 -0.23 -2.22
C ILE A 128 13.36 -1.40 -3.06
N ASP A 129 14.67 -1.38 -3.37
CA ASP A 129 15.34 -2.41 -4.17
C ASP A 129 15.90 -3.54 -3.29
N GLN A 130 15.71 -3.47 -1.97
CA GLN A 130 16.45 -4.33 -1.04
C GLN A 130 15.91 -5.76 -0.87
N TYR A 131 14.78 -6.14 -1.47
CA TYR A 131 14.19 -7.46 -1.20
C TYR A 131 13.74 -8.27 -2.43
N ARG A 132 14.44 -8.17 -3.57
CA ARG A 132 14.54 -9.31 -4.50
C ARG A 132 15.80 -10.09 -4.17
N ALA A 133 15.67 -11.05 -3.25
CA ALA A 133 16.67 -12.10 -3.10
C ALA A 133 16.71 -12.91 -4.41
N GLY A 134 17.70 -12.65 -5.28
CA GLY A 134 18.09 -13.58 -6.34
C GLY A 134 18.31 -13.06 -7.76
N GLU A 135 18.04 -11.79 -8.10
CA GLU A 135 18.21 -11.32 -9.49
C GLU A 135 19.32 -10.27 -9.65
N ASP A 136 20.15 -10.49 -10.66
CA ASP A 136 21.39 -9.80 -11.03
C ASP A 136 21.25 -8.25 -11.08
N ARG A 137 22.07 -7.57 -10.26
CA ARG A 137 22.04 -6.11 -10.03
C ARG A 137 22.54 -5.25 -11.21
N ARG A 138 22.76 -5.84 -12.39
CA ARG A 138 23.45 -5.18 -13.51
C ARG A 138 22.58 -4.69 -14.66
N ARG A 139 21.24 -4.78 -14.58
CA ARG A 139 20.38 -4.50 -15.76
C ARG A 139 19.66 -3.15 -15.81
N TYR A 140 19.67 -2.35 -14.74
CA TYR A 140 18.88 -1.09 -14.70
C TYR A 140 19.70 0.18 -14.47
N CYS A 141 21.03 0.07 -14.51
CA CYS A 141 21.91 1.25 -14.52
C CYS A 141 22.32 1.55 -15.96
N GLY A 142 21.51 2.33 -16.67
CA GLY A 142 21.91 2.96 -17.92
C GLY A 142 20.92 2.83 -19.05
N ASP A 143 19.90 3.70 -19.08
CA ASP A 143 19.56 4.41 -20.32
C ASP A 143 18.79 5.69 -20.00
N ARG A 144 19.55 6.74 -19.67
CA ARG A 144 19.09 8.13 -19.72
C ARG A 144 18.93 8.54 -21.18
N LYS A 145 17.92 8.01 -21.89
CA LYS A 145 17.61 8.42 -23.26
C LYS A 145 16.13 8.36 -23.64
N HIS A 146 15.17 8.58 -22.74
CA HIS A 146 13.80 8.89 -23.15
C HIS A 146 13.36 10.22 -22.53
N ARG A 147 13.67 11.30 -23.26
CA ARG A 147 13.18 12.65 -23.03
C ARG A 147 11.76 12.73 -23.60
N TRP A 148 10.78 13.12 -22.80
CA TRP A 148 9.41 13.38 -23.24
C TRP A 148 9.43 14.54 -24.28
N PRO A 149 8.82 14.40 -25.47
CA PRO A 149 8.77 15.48 -26.43
C PRO A 149 7.75 16.53 -25.93
N GLY A 150 8.21 17.75 -25.64
CA GLY A 150 7.27 18.88 -25.44
C GLY A 150 7.64 19.95 -24.42
N GLN A 151 8.69 19.81 -23.62
CA GLN A 151 9.11 20.89 -22.70
C GLN A 151 10.44 21.50 -23.14
N GLN A 152 10.36 22.65 -23.82
CA GLN A 152 11.47 23.58 -23.93
C GLN A 152 11.46 24.50 -22.71
N PRO A 153 12.60 24.71 -22.03
CA PRO A 153 12.71 25.73 -21.01
C PRO A 153 12.73 27.11 -21.69
N ARG A 154 11.85 28.02 -21.24
CA ARG A 154 11.98 29.44 -21.54
C ARG A 154 13.17 29.98 -20.74
N LEU A 155 14.01 30.74 -21.44
CA LEU A 155 15.13 31.52 -20.90
C LEU A 155 14.65 32.55 -19.86
#